data_AF-A0AAD8Q4A5-F1
#
_entry.id   AF-A0AAD8Q4A5-F1
#
_cell.length_a   1.000
_cell.length_b   1.000
_cell.length_c   1.000
_cell.angle_alpha   90.00
_cell.angle_beta   90.00
_cell.angle_gamma   90.00
#
_symmetry.space_group_name_H-M   'P 1'
#
loop_
_entity.id
_entity.type
_entity.pdbx_description
1 polymer ?
#
loop_
_entity_poly.entity_id
_entity_poly.type
_entity_poly.pdbx_seq_one_letter_code
_entity_poly.pdbx_strand_id
1 'polypeptide(L)'
;MENTVRSFNALSRERTTPSGLPNLWAFGVRHVPIEPEGDLVVVVHPPSRYLLSAGPAQILSLPSAPAKAKALVPLLLDAFLSGNSSSGALSHTSEPFFAPWSWYIDDPKLVPAIERELRLLGVEGALCRVKECSAKAKAILEECWLTLLERLTGMAQTTSKQHTGPQAITTSSSSAVELDDRSRCHGCGSNRESFATPLKKCSACGKAWYHSRDCQRQHWKQHKKACLANRSGANTSPASASGANPTLDPYTYYNQIARRSFDAQDLLWALRLDPASPEGTAKPLRRLVITGQDSPENIQRLFGPGSLSTMKQDHENARIEALLDPPRGSPSHKVSAVTDDPSLARSVRPPTKAEQQKLQEVREIQQLIRQKVGAGKSPSSGDMMSILTSFGPDWAAKMPLYILAANTMDQGVYR
;
A
#
# COMPACT_ATOMS: atom_id res chain seq x y z
N MET A 1 6.73 -8.35 -20.28
CA MET A 1 7.97 -7.54 -20.28
C MET A 1 7.87 -6.35 -21.21
N GLU A 2 7.40 -6.51 -22.46
CA GLU A 2 7.20 -5.38 -23.39
C GLU A 2 6.37 -4.22 -22.81
N ASN A 3 5.23 -4.52 -22.16
CA ASN A 3 4.42 -3.49 -21.51
C ASN A 3 5.19 -2.76 -20.38
N THR A 4 5.96 -3.50 -19.59
CA THR A 4 6.81 -2.94 -18.52
C THR A 4 7.83 -1.97 -19.10
N VAL A 5 8.53 -2.36 -20.16
CA VAL A 5 9.53 -1.50 -20.83
C VAL A 5 8.87 -0.28 -21.45
N ARG A 6 7.72 -0.45 -22.13
CA ARG A 6 6.96 0.65 -22.72
C ARG A 6 6.54 1.66 -21.65
N SER A 7 5.99 1.20 -20.55
CA SER A 7 5.59 2.07 -19.43
C SER A 7 6.79 2.77 -18.80
N PHE A 8 7.92 2.07 -18.64
CA PHE A 8 9.14 2.65 -18.08
C PHE A 8 9.74 3.74 -18.97
N ASN A 9 9.82 3.48 -20.28
CA ASN A 9 10.28 4.47 -21.27
C ASN A 9 9.32 5.68 -21.39
N ALA A 10 8.05 5.54 -20.96
CA ALA A 10 7.08 6.63 -20.98
C ALA A 10 7.15 7.53 -19.73
N LEU A 11 7.94 7.17 -18.71
CA LEU A 11 8.10 7.99 -17.52
C LEU A 11 8.84 9.30 -17.84
N SER A 12 8.45 10.41 -17.19
CA SER A 12 9.17 11.67 -17.32
C SER A 12 10.62 11.51 -16.84
N ARG A 13 11.56 12.15 -17.53
CA ARG A 13 13.00 12.03 -17.25
C ARG A 13 13.65 13.40 -17.07
N GLU A 14 13.30 14.06 -15.97
CA GLU A 14 13.86 15.35 -15.60
C GLU A 14 15.22 15.21 -14.90
N ARG A 15 16.07 16.24 -15.02
CA ARG A 15 17.40 16.26 -14.35
C ARG A 15 17.29 16.35 -12.83
N THR A 16 16.17 16.87 -12.35
CA THR A 16 15.85 17.03 -10.94
C THR A 16 14.55 16.32 -10.60
N THR A 17 14.41 15.88 -9.36
CA THR A 17 13.15 15.41 -8.80
C THR A 17 12.17 16.58 -8.64
N PRO A 18 10.88 16.33 -8.38
CA PRO A 18 9.91 17.39 -8.05
C PRO A 18 10.32 18.27 -6.85
N SER A 19 11.15 17.73 -5.95
CA SER A 19 11.74 18.47 -4.82
C SER A 19 12.97 19.31 -5.18
N GLY A 20 13.36 19.37 -6.46
CA GLY A 20 14.53 20.12 -6.93
C GLY A 20 15.88 19.43 -6.68
N LEU A 21 15.89 18.20 -6.16
CA LEU A 21 17.12 17.45 -5.91
C LEU A 21 17.60 16.77 -7.21
N PRO A 22 18.92 16.52 -7.40
CA PRO A 22 19.41 15.83 -8.59
C PRO A 22 18.80 14.42 -8.72
N ASN A 23 18.20 14.10 -9.87
CA ASN A 23 17.52 12.82 -10.14
C ASN A 23 18.53 11.66 -10.36
N LEU A 24 19.26 11.31 -9.32
CA LEU A 24 20.35 10.32 -9.34
C LEU A 24 20.00 9.17 -8.40
N TRP A 25 20.11 7.93 -8.89
CA TRP A 25 19.69 6.74 -8.13
C TRP A 25 20.81 5.73 -7.97
N ALA A 26 20.93 5.10 -6.81
CA ALA A 26 21.84 3.99 -6.55
C ALA A 26 21.02 2.72 -6.31
N PHE A 27 21.44 1.59 -6.85
CA PHE A 27 20.75 0.32 -6.61
C PHE A 27 21.70 -0.84 -6.37
N GLY A 28 21.16 -1.90 -5.78
CA GLY A 28 21.88 -3.13 -5.49
C GLY A 28 20.92 -4.28 -5.23
N VAL A 29 21.49 -5.48 -5.10
CA VAL A 29 20.74 -6.69 -4.73
C VAL A 29 21.07 -7.03 -3.28
N ARG A 30 20.06 -7.35 -2.48
CA ARG A 30 20.22 -7.70 -1.07
C ARG A 30 19.42 -8.93 -0.71
N HIS A 31 20.03 -9.82 0.06
CA HIS A 31 19.38 -11.03 0.55
C HIS A 31 18.51 -10.72 1.77
N VAL A 32 17.27 -11.22 1.78
CA VAL A 32 16.34 -11.15 2.91
C VAL A 32 16.21 -12.54 3.53
N PRO A 33 16.63 -12.73 4.78
CA PRO A 33 16.52 -14.01 5.49
C PRO A 33 15.13 -14.17 6.14
N ILE A 34 14.06 -13.86 5.42
CA ILE A 34 12.68 -13.99 5.90
C ILE A 34 12.00 -15.02 5.01
N GLU A 35 11.32 -15.99 5.60
CA GLU A 35 10.71 -17.08 4.86
C GLU A 35 9.51 -16.60 3.99
N PRO A 36 9.47 -16.93 2.68
CA PRO A 36 10.50 -17.63 1.93
C PRO A 36 11.71 -16.73 1.62
N GLU A 37 12.92 -17.25 1.88
CA GLU A 37 14.16 -16.52 1.63
C GLU A 37 14.24 -16.05 0.18
N GLY A 38 14.76 -14.85 -0.01
CA GLY A 38 14.88 -14.29 -1.35
C GLY A 38 15.68 -13.00 -1.37
N ASP A 39 15.97 -12.56 -2.58
CA ASP A 39 16.71 -11.35 -2.85
C ASP A 39 15.76 -10.24 -3.28
N LEU A 40 16.03 -9.03 -2.80
CA LEU A 40 15.36 -7.81 -3.21
C LEU A 40 16.31 -6.97 -4.06
N VAL A 41 15.76 -6.35 -5.10
CA VAL A 41 16.39 -5.20 -5.76
C VAL A 41 16.02 -3.97 -4.95
N VAL A 42 17.02 -3.29 -4.39
CA VAL A 42 16.85 -2.08 -3.58
C VAL A 42 17.37 -0.90 -4.38
N VAL A 43 16.58 0.16 -4.49
CA VAL A 43 16.90 1.36 -5.26
C VAL A 43 16.72 2.57 -4.35
N VAL A 44 17.74 3.40 -4.22
CA VAL A 44 17.78 4.54 -3.30
C VAL A 44 18.11 5.80 -4.06
N HIS A 45 17.39 6.87 -3.76
CA HIS A 45 17.73 8.23 -4.19
C HIS A 45 18.65 8.87 -3.12
N PRO A 46 19.97 8.93 -3.33
CA PRO A 46 20.90 9.25 -2.25
C PRO A 46 20.67 10.63 -1.58
N PRO A 47 20.31 11.71 -2.32
CA PRO A 47 20.05 13.01 -1.70
C PRO A 47 18.88 13.03 -0.71
N SER A 48 17.80 12.29 -0.97
CA SER A 48 16.59 12.29 -0.12
C SER A 48 16.46 11.04 0.76
N ARG A 49 17.33 10.04 0.58
CA ARG A 49 17.21 8.72 1.20
C ARG A 49 15.91 7.98 0.86
N TYR A 50 15.20 8.43 -0.19
CA TYR A 50 13.99 7.77 -0.65
C TYR A 50 14.33 6.39 -1.23
N LEU A 51 13.60 5.36 -0.80
CA LEU A 51 13.87 3.97 -1.13
C LEU A 51 12.69 3.36 -1.88
N LEU A 52 13.02 2.60 -2.92
CA LEU A 52 12.16 1.70 -3.67
C LEU A 52 12.72 0.27 -3.52
N SER A 53 11.85 -0.72 -3.63
CA SER A 53 12.27 -2.12 -3.68
C SER A 53 11.35 -2.96 -4.56
N ALA A 54 11.90 -4.02 -5.16
CA ALA A 54 11.15 -5.04 -5.89
C ALA A 54 11.71 -6.44 -5.61
N GLY A 55 10.85 -7.46 -5.69
CA GLY A 55 11.14 -8.85 -5.36
C GLY A 55 10.01 -9.48 -4.52
N PRO A 56 10.22 -10.64 -3.89
CA PRO A 56 11.48 -11.41 -3.83
C PRO A 56 11.83 -12.16 -5.12
N ALA A 57 13.13 -12.45 -5.33
CA ALA A 57 13.63 -13.32 -6.39
C ALA A 57 14.93 -14.04 -5.98
N GLN A 58 15.43 -14.97 -6.79
CA GLN A 58 16.68 -15.70 -6.54
C GLN A 58 17.77 -15.20 -7.50
N ILE A 59 18.38 -14.06 -7.18
CA ILE A 59 19.30 -13.34 -8.07
C ILE A 59 20.75 -13.65 -7.69
N LEU A 60 21.11 -13.56 -6.41
CA LEU A 60 22.47 -13.72 -5.92
C LEU A 60 23.01 -15.14 -6.15
N SER A 61 22.12 -16.13 -6.11
CA SER A 61 22.40 -17.55 -6.37
C SER A 61 22.64 -17.90 -7.83
N LEU A 62 22.37 -16.99 -8.78
CA LEU A 62 22.59 -17.24 -10.21
C LEU A 62 24.10 -17.27 -10.55
N PRO A 63 24.55 -18.18 -11.44
CA PRO A 63 25.97 -18.50 -11.58
C PRO A 63 26.78 -17.47 -12.39
N SER A 64 26.14 -16.56 -13.12
CA SER A 64 26.83 -15.65 -14.04
C SER A 64 26.23 -14.25 -14.05
N ALA A 65 27.06 -13.23 -14.35
CA ALA A 65 26.60 -11.85 -14.47
C ALA A 65 25.45 -11.67 -15.48
N PRO A 66 25.46 -12.30 -16.67
CA PRO A 66 24.30 -12.31 -17.57
C PRO A 66 23.02 -12.88 -16.96
N ALA A 67 23.11 -14.00 -16.23
CA ALA A 67 21.95 -14.60 -15.58
C ALA A 67 21.40 -13.67 -14.49
N LYS A 68 22.29 -13.10 -13.66
CA LYS A 68 21.94 -12.09 -12.66
C LYS A 68 21.25 -10.87 -13.27
N ALA A 69 21.82 -10.30 -14.34
CA ALA A 69 21.24 -9.16 -15.05
C ALA A 69 19.84 -9.45 -15.60
N LYS A 70 19.65 -10.63 -16.22
CA LYS A 70 18.35 -11.06 -16.76
C LYS A 70 17.25 -11.17 -15.69
N ALA A 71 17.62 -11.59 -14.48
CA ALA A 71 16.68 -11.64 -13.34
C ALA A 71 16.48 -10.27 -12.69
N LEU A 72 17.54 -9.47 -12.56
CA LEU A 72 17.55 -8.17 -11.91
C LEU A 72 16.79 -7.10 -12.69
N VAL A 73 17.03 -6.97 -13.99
CA VAL A 73 16.52 -5.84 -14.79
C VAL A 73 14.99 -5.71 -14.75
N PRO A 74 14.20 -6.79 -14.93
CA PRO A 74 12.75 -6.72 -14.80
C PRO A 74 12.28 -6.12 -13.46
N LEU A 75 12.91 -6.53 -12.36
CA LEU A 75 12.59 -6.05 -11.01
C LEU A 75 13.03 -4.61 -10.80
N LEU A 76 14.17 -4.22 -11.38
CA LEU A 76 14.62 -2.82 -11.37
C LEU A 76 13.60 -1.90 -12.05
N LEU A 77 13.11 -2.27 -13.24
CA LEU A 77 12.09 -1.50 -13.94
C LEU A 77 10.77 -1.46 -13.16
N ASP A 78 10.37 -2.59 -12.58
CA ASP A 78 9.17 -2.68 -11.75
C ASP A 78 9.27 -1.80 -10.50
N ALA A 79 10.44 -1.69 -9.87
CA ALA A 79 10.63 -0.83 -8.69
C ALA A 79 10.29 0.65 -8.99
N PHE A 80 10.63 1.16 -10.18
CA PHE A 80 10.29 2.52 -10.60
C PHE A 80 8.82 2.68 -11.01
N LEU A 81 8.20 1.66 -11.58
CA LEU A 81 6.79 1.70 -12.01
C LEU A 81 5.80 1.52 -10.86
N SER A 82 6.16 0.66 -9.91
CA SER A 82 5.28 0.23 -8.82
C SER A 82 5.45 1.07 -7.55
N GLY A 83 6.47 1.93 -7.48
CA GLY A 83 6.58 2.98 -6.47
C GLY A 83 6.28 2.52 -5.04
N ASN A 84 7.14 1.66 -4.48
CA ASN A 84 7.05 1.16 -3.10
C ASN A 84 5.66 0.67 -2.63
N SER A 85 4.83 0.15 -3.54
CA SER A 85 3.48 -0.38 -3.22
C SER A 85 3.46 -1.52 -2.19
N SER A 86 4.62 -2.07 -1.82
CA SER A 86 4.73 -3.20 -0.89
C SER A 86 4.66 -2.81 0.59
N SER A 87 4.91 -1.55 0.96
CA SER A 87 4.72 -1.08 2.34
C SER A 87 3.33 -0.48 2.50
N GLY A 88 2.35 -1.33 2.87
CA GLY A 88 0.93 -1.02 3.04
C GLY A 88 0.55 -0.01 4.14
N ALA A 89 1.35 1.03 4.37
CA ALA A 89 0.97 2.12 5.26
C ALA A 89 1.67 3.43 4.83
N LEU A 90 0.87 4.41 4.43
CA LEU A 90 1.11 5.86 4.51
C LEU A 90 1.64 6.67 3.30
N SER A 91 1.88 6.11 2.10
CA SER A 91 2.24 6.95 0.94
C SER A 91 1.06 7.13 -0.03
N HIS A 92 0.16 8.07 0.29
CA HIS A 92 -1.00 8.44 -0.55
C HIS A 92 -0.70 9.51 -1.62
N THR A 93 0.56 9.93 -1.80
CA THR A 93 0.87 10.88 -2.86
C THR A 93 1.00 10.12 -4.18
N SER A 94 -0.02 10.24 -5.03
CA SER A 94 -0.01 9.88 -6.45
C SER A 94 0.94 10.79 -7.24
N GLU A 95 2.16 11.02 -6.73
CA GLU A 95 3.15 11.75 -7.51
C GLU A 95 3.55 10.90 -8.72
N PRO A 96 3.61 11.52 -9.91
CA PRO A 96 3.94 10.80 -11.13
C PRO A 96 5.34 10.19 -11.00
N PHE A 97 5.43 8.89 -11.27
CA PHE A 97 6.72 8.19 -11.32
C PHE A 97 7.59 8.80 -12.41
N PHE A 98 8.88 8.98 -12.12
CA PHE A 98 9.86 9.51 -13.06
C PHE A 98 10.98 8.50 -13.27
N ALA A 99 11.47 8.42 -14.51
CA ALA A 99 12.65 7.64 -14.83
C ALA A 99 13.89 8.31 -14.24
N PRO A 100 14.91 7.54 -13.85
CA PRO A 100 16.16 8.10 -13.35
C PRO A 100 16.86 8.90 -14.44
N TRP A 101 17.35 10.09 -14.10
CA TRP A 101 18.24 10.82 -15.02
C TRP A 101 19.56 10.07 -15.18
N SER A 102 20.10 9.57 -14.08
CA SER A 102 21.23 8.62 -14.07
C SER A 102 21.10 7.66 -12.88
N TRP A 103 21.64 6.46 -13.06
CA TRP A 103 21.68 5.45 -11.99
C TRP A 103 23.00 4.69 -11.91
N TYR A 104 23.27 4.17 -10.72
CA TYR A 104 24.51 3.55 -10.33
C TYR A 104 24.25 2.20 -9.65
N ILE A 105 25.13 1.23 -9.84
CA ILE A 105 25.08 -0.08 -9.17
C ILE A 105 26.28 -0.27 -8.24
N ASP A 106 26.07 -0.95 -7.10
CA ASP A 106 27.10 -1.21 -6.09
C ASP A 106 28.02 -2.41 -6.37
N ASP A 107 27.66 -3.26 -7.35
CA ASP A 107 28.49 -4.32 -7.93
C ASP A 107 28.94 -3.94 -9.36
N PRO A 108 30.17 -3.41 -9.54
CA PRO A 108 30.67 -3.00 -10.85
C PRO A 108 30.78 -4.15 -11.86
N LYS A 109 30.87 -5.41 -11.40
CA LYS A 109 30.98 -6.58 -12.29
C LYS A 109 29.69 -6.83 -13.07
N LEU A 110 28.55 -6.34 -12.59
CA LEU A 110 27.26 -6.50 -13.25
C LEU A 110 26.98 -5.41 -14.29
N VAL A 111 27.71 -4.29 -14.29
CA VAL A 111 27.44 -3.15 -15.19
C VAL A 111 27.30 -3.58 -16.65
N PRO A 112 28.28 -4.27 -17.28
CA PRO A 112 28.18 -4.59 -18.71
C PRO A 112 27.01 -5.52 -19.04
N ALA A 113 26.69 -6.45 -18.12
CA ALA A 113 25.60 -7.40 -18.29
C ALA A 113 24.23 -6.72 -18.19
N ILE A 114 24.06 -5.79 -17.24
CA ILE A 114 22.84 -5.00 -17.06
C ILE A 114 22.62 -4.07 -18.25
N GLU A 115 23.65 -3.34 -18.70
CA GLU A 115 23.51 -2.47 -19.86
C GLU A 115 23.09 -3.24 -21.12
N ARG A 116 23.67 -4.44 -21.32
CA ARG A 116 23.30 -5.33 -22.43
C ARG A 116 21.84 -5.77 -22.31
N GLU A 117 21.40 -6.19 -21.13
CA GLU A 117 20.03 -6.65 -20.90
C GLU A 117 19.01 -5.52 -21.09
N LEU A 118 19.29 -4.32 -20.59
CA LEU A 118 18.45 -3.13 -20.81
C LEU A 118 18.26 -2.84 -22.31
N ARG A 119 19.36 -2.89 -23.10
CA ARG A 119 19.30 -2.72 -24.56
C ARG A 119 18.47 -3.81 -25.24
N LEU A 120 18.67 -5.07 -24.84
CA LEU A 120 17.94 -6.22 -25.39
C LEU A 120 16.43 -6.11 -25.14
N LEU A 121 16.03 -5.56 -24.00
CA LEU A 121 14.62 -5.35 -23.65
C LEU A 121 14.00 -4.12 -24.33
N GLY A 122 14.79 -3.27 -24.99
CA GLY A 122 14.30 -2.07 -25.67
C GLY A 122 14.16 -0.85 -24.75
N VAL A 123 14.92 -0.78 -23.65
CA VAL A 123 15.01 0.43 -22.83
C VAL A 123 15.73 1.54 -23.61
N GLU A 124 15.31 2.79 -23.44
CA GLU A 124 15.89 3.92 -24.16
C GLU A 124 17.42 4.02 -23.96
N GLY A 125 18.17 4.34 -25.03
CA GLY A 125 19.63 4.22 -25.05
C GLY A 125 20.35 5.05 -23.96
N ALA A 126 19.77 6.16 -23.53
CA ALA A 126 20.32 6.98 -22.46
C ALA A 126 20.06 6.41 -21.05
N LEU A 127 19.01 5.61 -20.87
CA LEU A 127 18.71 4.86 -19.64
C LEU A 127 19.49 3.54 -19.57
N CYS A 128 19.96 3.01 -20.70
CA CYS A 128 20.81 1.82 -20.76
C CYS A 128 22.21 2.03 -20.17
N ARG A 129 22.62 3.26 -19.84
CA ARG A 129 23.95 3.55 -19.28
C ARG A 129 23.92 3.44 -17.77
N VAL A 130 24.62 2.46 -17.22
CA VAL A 130 24.73 2.22 -15.78
C VAL A 130 26.17 2.48 -15.35
N LYS A 131 26.35 3.16 -14.21
CA LYS A 131 27.69 3.49 -13.67
C LYS A 131 27.95 2.74 -12.38
N GLU A 132 29.21 2.68 -11.97
CA GLU A 132 29.58 2.20 -10.64
C GLU A 132 29.20 3.25 -9.57
N CYS A 133 28.64 2.80 -8.45
CA CYS A 133 28.36 3.64 -7.29
C CYS A 133 29.63 4.27 -6.72
N SER A 134 29.59 5.58 -6.43
CA SER A 134 30.59 6.20 -5.55
C SER A 134 30.53 5.59 -4.14
N ALA A 135 31.63 5.64 -3.41
CA ALA A 135 31.69 5.16 -2.01
C ALA A 135 30.60 5.80 -1.13
N LYS A 136 30.34 7.11 -1.31
CA LYS A 136 29.27 7.82 -0.61
C LYS A 136 27.88 7.27 -0.96
N ALA A 137 27.58 7.05 -2.24
CA ALA A 137 26.30 6.49 -2.65
C ALA A 137 26.10 5.06 -2.15
N LYS A 138 27.16 4.25 -2.12
CA LYS A 138 27.15 2.88 -1.58
C LYS A 138 26.87 2.85 -0.08
N ALA A 139 27.49 3.74 0.69
CA ALA A 139 27.21 3.89 2.13
C ALA A 139 25.74 4.27 2.38
N ILE A 140 25.20 5.18 1.56
CA ILE A 140 23.80 5.60 1.64
C ILE A 140 22.84 4.45 1.33
N LEU A 141 23.12 3.68 0.26
CA LEU A 141 22.35 2.50 -0.12
C LEU A 141 22.32 1.47 1.03
N GLU A 142 23.47 1.22 1.66
CA GLU A 142 23.57 0.27 2.77
C GLU A 142 22.82 0.72 4.02
N GLU A 143 22.92 2.00 4.38
CA GLU A 143 22.16 2.59 5.49
C GLU A 143 20.65 2.42 5.29
N CYS A 144 20.13 2.79 4.11
CA CYS A 144 18.71 2.66 3.80
C CYS A 144 18.26 1.19 3.75
N TRP A 145 19.13 0.29 3.29
CA TRP A 145 18.87 -1.15 3.32
C TRP A 145 18.72 -1.68 4.74
N LEU A 146 19.62 -1.33 5.66
CA LEU A 146 19.55 -1.77 7.06
C LEU A 146 18.25 -1.30 7.72
N THR A 147 17.83 -0.06 7.47
CA THR A 147 16.53 0.45 7.95
C THR A 147 15.35 -0.35 7.39
N LEU A 148 15.39 -0.71 6.10
CA LEU A 148 14.35 -1.56 5.50
C LEU A 148 14.36 -2.97 6.12
N LEU A 149 15.53 -3.58 6.27
CA LEU A 149 15.68 -4.91 6.83
C LEU A 149 15.19 -4.99 8.28
N GLU A 150 15.50 -3.98 9.11
CA GLU A 150 14.98 -3.87 10.47
C GLU A 150 13.45 -3.82 10.49
N ARG A 151 12.82 -3.09 9.57
CA ARG A 151 11.36 -3.05 9.46
C ARG A 151 10.77 -4.40 9.03
N LEU A 152 11.37 -5.03 8.03
CA LEU A 152 10.92 -6.34 7.53
C LEU A 152 11.03 -7.42 8.62
N THR A 153 12.15 -7.44 9.35
CA THR A 153 12.40 -8.41 10.42
C THR A 153 11.62 -8.11 11.70
N GLY A 154 11.43 -6.83 12.05
CA GLY A 154 10.65 -6.40 13.20
C GLY A 154 9.17 -6.78 13.10
N MET A 155 8.58 -6.70 11.90
CA MET A 155 7.21 -7.18 11.66
C MET A 155 7.07 -8.69 11.97
N ALA A 156 8.08 -9.50 11.63
CA ALA A 156 8.07 -10.93 11.89
C ALA A 156 8.15 -11.29 13.40
N GLN A 157 8.74 -10.44 14.23
CA GLN A 157 8.85 -10.70 15.68
C GLN A 157 7.56 -10.37 16.44
N THR A 158 6.80 -9.37 15.99
CA THR A 158 5.56 -8.96 16.67
C THR A 158 4.44 -10.00 16.58
N THR A 159 4.45 -10.86 15.56
CA THR A 159 3.44 -11.91 15.39
C THR A 159 3.67 -13.13 16.29
N SER A 160 4.87 -13.30 16.87
CA SER A 160 5.24 -14.53 17.61
C SER A 160 5.05 -14.45 19.13
N LYS A 161 4.70 -13.30 19.73
CA LYS A 161 4.61 -13.14 21.19
C LYS A 161 3.20 -13.23 21.81
N GLN A 162 2.17 -13.59 21.05
CA GLN A 162 0.81 -13.81 21.58
C GLN A 162 0.36 -15.26 21.39
N HIS A 163 1.00 -16.21 22.08
CA HIS A 163 0.41 -17.46 22.61
C HIS A 163 1.51 -18.46 22.97
N THR A 164 1.97 -18.45 24.22
CA THR A 164 2.61 -19.64 24.81
C THR A 164 2.11 -19.81 26.23
N GLY A 165 1.04 -20.59 26.37
CA GLY A 165 0.86 -21.47 27.51
C GLY A 165 1.55 -22.81 27.21
N PRO A 166 2.08 -23.53 28.23
CA PRO A 166 2.89 -24.71 28.01
C PRO A 166 2.01 -25.91 27.62
N GLN A 167 2.24 -26.49 26.44
CA GLN A 167 1.84 -27.87 26.17
C GLN A 167 2.99 -28.69 25.59
N ALA A 168 3.02 -29.92 26.07
CA ALA A 168 4.06 -30.90 25.94
C ALA A 168 4.16 -31.46 24.51
N ILE A 169 5.38 -31.88 24.18
CA ILE A 169 5.81 -32.48 22.92
C ILE A 169 5.19 -33.88 22.80
N THR A 170 4.36 -34.09 21.77
CA THR A 170 3.97 -35.43 21.30
C THR A 170 4.24 -35.57 19.81
N THR A 171 4.86 -36.69 19.47
CA THR A 171 5.42 -37.08 18.18
C THR A 171 4.37 -37.29 17.07
N SER A 172 4.56 -36.55 15.98
CA SER A 172 4.31 -36.85 14.56
C SER A 172 3.37 -38.01 14.21
N SER A 173 2.09 -37.67 14.06
CA SER A 173 1.09 -38.33 13.23
C SER A 173 0.49 -37.25 12.33
N SER A 174 0.36 -37.53 11.02
CA SER A 174 -0.19 -36.64 9.98
C SER A 174 -1.56 -36.10 10.41
N SER A 175 -1.55 -34.97 11.11
CA SER A 175 -2.72 -34.35 11.70
C SER A 175 -3.49 -33.68 10.58
N ALA A 176 -4.70 -34.16 10.32
CA ALA A 176 -5.61 -33.51 9.39
C ALA A 176 -5.79 -32.04 9.80
N VAL A 177 -5.57 -31.11 8.87
CA VAL A 177 -5.73 -29.67 9.11
C VAL A 177 -7.20 -29.41 9.50
N GLU A 178 -7.41 -28.76 10.64
CA GLU A 178 -8.76 -28.44 11.13
C GLU A 178 -9.48 -27.51 10.13
N LEU A 179 -10.79 -27.73 9.96
CA LEU A 179 -11.61 -26.84 9.13
C LEU A 179 -11.62 -25.43 9.74
N ASP A 180 -11.60 -24.41 8.89
CA ASP A 180 -11.45 -22.97 9.21
C ASP A 180 -10.01 -22.48 9.49
N ASP A 181 -9.01 -23.37 9.52
CA ASP A 181 -7.61 -22.95 9.58
C ASP A 181 -7.17 -22.27 8.27
N ARG A 182 -6.92 -20.96 8.35
CA ARG A 182 -6.49 -20.10 7.24
C ARG A 182 -4.98 -20.01 7.10
N SER A 183 -4.23 -20.64 7.99
CA SER A 183 -2.76 -20.64 7.98
C SER A 183 -2.18 -21.71 7.07
N ARG A 184 -2.95 -22.72 6.65
CA ARG A 184 -2.43 -23.83 5.84
C ARG A 184 -3.38 -24.21 4.71
N CYS A 185 -2.81 -24.78 3.66
CA CYS A 185 -3.60 -25.39 2.60
C CYS A 185 -4.12 -26.76 3.06
N HIS A 186 -5.45 -26.94 3.07
CA HIS A 186 -6.08 -28.21 3.45
C HIS A 186 -5.73 -29.38 2.53
N GLY A 187 -5.28 -29.12 1.30
CA GLY A 187 -4.94 -30.20 0.37
C GLY A 187 -3.51 -30.71 0.45
N CYS A 188 -2.52 -29.84 0.60
CA CYS A 188 -1.10 -30.23 0.66
C CYS A 188 -0.45 -30.02 2.04
N GLY A 189 -1.13 -29.37 2.98
CA GLY A 189 -0.62 -29.09 4.33
C GLY A 189 0.41 -27.97 4.40
N SER A 190 0.83 -27.37 3.29
CA SER A 190 1.80 -26.27 3.28
C SER A 190 1.20 -25.00 3.89
N ASN A 191 2.05 -24.21 4.54
CA ASN A 191 1.66 -22.93 5.14
C ASN A 191 1.24 -21.92 4.04
N ARG A 192 0.29 -21.04 4.37
CA ARG A 192 -0.16 -19.91 3.54
C ARG A 192 1.02 -19.06 3.07
N GLU A 193 2.03 -18.89 3.91
CA GLU A 193 3.24 -18.09 3.63
C GLU A 193 4.09 -18.69 2.51
N SER A 194 3.99 -20.00 2.25
CA SER A 194 4.69 -20.66 1.15
C SER A 194 4.13 -20.33 -0.23
N PHE A 195 3.06 -19.53 -0.32
CA PHE A 195 2.39 -19.19 -1.59
C PHE A 195 2.37 -17.67 -1.82
N ALA A 196 2.77 -17.26 -3.03
CA ALA A 196 2.72 -15.85 -3.45
C ALA A 196 1.29 -15.30 -3.55
N THR A 197 0.30 -16.17 -3.81
CA THR A 197 -1.11 -15.81 -3.86
C THR A 197 -1.83 -16.23 -2.58
N PRO A 198 -2.76 -15.41 -2.04
CA PRO A 198 -3.58 -15.80 -0.91
C PRO A 198 -4.32 -17.14 -1.15
N LEU A 199 -4.45 -17.95 -0.10
CA LEU A 199 -5.26 -19.16 -0.16
C LEU A 199 -6.71 -18.81 -0.50
N LYS A 200 -7.34 -19.64 -1.33
CA LYS A 200 -8.73 -19.51 -1.77
C LYS A 200 -9.62 -20.42 -0.96
N LYS A 201 -10.77 -19.92 -0.49
CA LYS A 201 -11.77 -20.72 0.19
C LYS A 201 -12.45 -21.70 -0.76
N CYS A 202 -12.85 -22.86 -0.25
CA CYS A 202 -13.77 -23.76 -0.94
C CYS A 202 -15.08 -23.02 -1.23
N SER A 203 -15.45 -22.89 -2.49
CA SER A 203 -16.66 -22.16 -2.89
C SER A 203 -17.97 -22.80 -2.39
N ALA A 204 -17.96 -24.08 -2.04
CA ALA A 204 -19.17 -24.78 -1.60
C ALA A 204 -19.44 -24.66 -0.09
N CYS A 205 -18.43 -24.83 0.77
CA CYS A 205 -18.61 -24.79 2.22
C CYS A 205 -17.98 -23.56 2.90
N GLY A 206 -17.08 -22.84 2.23
CA GLY A 206 -16.36 -21.70 2.81
C GLY A 206 -15.36 -22.05 3.92
N LYS A 207 -15.25 -23.33 4.32
CA LYS A 207 -14.51 -23.80 5.52
C LYS A 207 -13.13 -24.41 5.26
N ALA A 208 -12.78 -24.71 4.01
CA ALA A 208 -11.44 -25.22 3.65
C ALA A 208 -10.71 -24.22 2.75
N TRP A 209 -9.38 -24.18 2.83
CA TRP A 209 -8.51 -23.23 2.13
C TRP A 209 -7.51 -23.95 1.23
N TYR A 210 -7.34 -23.46 -0.01
CA TYR A 210 -6.51 -24.08 -1.03
C TYR A 210 -5.65 -23.05 -1.76
N HIS A 211 -4.38 -23.36 -2.00
CA HIS A 211 -3.52 -22.48 -2.79
C HIS A 211 -3.85 -22.53 -4.29
N SER A 212 -4.41 -23.65 -4.77
CA SER A 212 -4.76 -23.87 -6.19
C SER A 212 -6.00 -24.74 -6.35
N ARG A 213 -6.63 -24.65 -7.53
CA ARG A 213 -7.79 -25.49 -7.90
C ARG A 213 -7.42 -26.97 -8.01
N ASP A 214 -6.19 -27.28 -8.40
CA ASP A 214 -5.71 -28.66 -8.52
C ASP A 214 -5.51 -29.31 -7.16
N CYS A 215 -4.98 -28.56 -6.19
CA CYS A 215 -4.87 -29.02 -4.80
C CYS A 215 -6.26 -29.30 -4.19
N GLN A 216 -7.26 -28.46 -4.49
CA GLN A 216 -8.65 -28.71 -4.11
C GLN A 216 -9.21 -30.00 -4.75
N ARG A 217 -8.95 -30.23 -6.04
CA ARG A 217 -9.40 -31.44 -6.76
C ARG A 217 -8.80 -32.72 -6.19
N GLN A 218 -7.51 -32.69 -5.85
CA GLN A 218 -6.81 -33.82 -5.24
C GLN A 218 -7.38 -34.14 -3.85
N HIS A 219 -7.60 -33.10 -3.02
CA HIS A 219 -8.16 -33.26 -1.68
C HIS A 219 -9.67 -33.57 -1.67
N TRP A 220 -10.37 -33.40 -2.80
CA TRP A 220 -11.83 -33.50 -2.87
C TRP A 220 -12.39 -34.83 -2.32
N LYS A 221 -11.71 -35.97 -2.57
CA LYS A 221 -12.18 -37.27 -2.08
C LYS A 221 -12.29 -37.32 -0.55
N GLN A 222 -11.36 -36.68 0.15
CA GLN A 222 -11.33 -36.59 1.61
C GLN A 222 -12.26 -35.47 2.11
N HIS A 223 -12.21 -34.31 1.45
CA HIS A 223 -13.01 -33.14 1.83
C HIS A 223 -14.52 -33.31 1.59
N LYS A 224 -14.96 -34.09 0.60
CA LYS A 224 -16.36 -34.13 0.13
C LYS A 224 -17.38 -34.32 1.26
N LYS A 225 -17.13 -35.24 2.19
CA LYS A 225 -18.05 -35.50 3.32
C LYS A 225 -18.17 -34.27 4.23
N ALA A 226 -17.03 -33.69 4.64
CA ALA A 226 -17.00 -32.48 5.43
C ALA A 226 -17.56 -31.26 4.69
N CYS A 227 -17.32 -31.16 3.39
CA CYS A 227 -17.85 -30.11 2.53
C CYS A 227 -19.38 -30.15 2.48
N LEU A 228 -19.98 -31.34 2.38
CA LEU A 228 -21.43 -31.50 2.36
C LEU A 228 -22.05 -31.20 3.73
N ALA A 229 -21.41 -31.62 4.82
CA ALA A 229 -21.88 -31.35 6.19
C ALA A 229 -21.82 -29.86 6.55
N ASN A 230 -20.80 -29.14 6.06
CA ASN A 230 -20.59 -27.71 6.30
C ASN A 230 -21.10 -26.83 5.17
N ARG A 231 -21.76 -27.41 4.16
CA ARG A 231 -22.48 -26.63 3.17
C ARG A 231 -23.60 -25.96 3.96
N SER A 232 -23.45 -24.67 4.24
CA SER A 232 -24.40 -23.89 5.04
C SER A 232 -25.81 -24.31 4.65
N GLY A 233 -26.51 -24.91 5.60
CA GLY A 233 -27.83 -25.46 5.42
C GLY A 233 -28.78 -24.36 4.99
N ALA A 234 -28.86 -24.12 3.68
CA ALA A 234 -30.02 -23.59 3.02
C ALA A 234 -31.10 -24.68 3.07
N ASN A 235 -31.60 -24.96 4.27
CA ASN A 235 -32.86 -25.66 4.44
C ASN A 235 -33.97 -24.61 4.29
N THR A 236 -34.70 -24.76 3.17
CA THR A 236 -36.09 -24.34 2.97
C THR A 236 -36.43 -22.85 3.12
N SER A 237 -36.17 -22.11 2.05
CA SER A 237 -37.13 -21.12 1.54
C SER A 237 -37.17 -21.24 0.02
N PRO A 238 -38.36 -21.32 -0.60
CA PRO A 238 -38.46 -21.63 -2.01
C PRO A 238 -38.05 -20.41 -2.85
N ALA A 239 -37.20 -20.69 -3.84
CA ALA A 239 -37.03 -19.94 -5.09
C ALA A 239 -37.00 -18.40 -4.98
N SER A 240 -35.82 -17.83 -4.80
CA SER A 240 -35.49 -16.57 -5.44
C SER A 240 -34.11 -16.68 -6.08
N ALA A 241 -34.11 -16.57 -7.41
CA ALA A 241 -32.91 -16.51 -8.22
C ALA A 241 -32.05 -15.33 -7.77
N SER A 242 -30.85 -15.60 -7.28
CA SER A 242 -29.85 -14.56 -7.04
C SER A 242 -28.49 -15.18 -7.28
N GLY A 243 -28.03 -15.06 -8.53
CA GLY A 243 -26.63 -15.19 -8.86
C GLY A 243 -25.87 -14.11 -8.11
N ALA A 244 -25.15 -14.48 -7.05
CA ALA A 244 -24.28 -13.58 -6.34
C ALA A 244 -23.13 -13.18 -7.28
N ASN A 245 -23.28 -12.02 -7.92
CA ASN A 245 -22.18 -11.38 -8.62
C ASN A 245 -21.03 -11.16 -7.61
N PRO A 246 -19.78 -11.42 -7.99
CA PRO A 246 -18.64 -11.10 -7.15
C PRO A 246 -18.72 -9.61 -6.78
N THR A 247 -18.73 -9.30 -5.49
CA THR A 247 -18.67 -7.92 -5.00
C THR A 247 -17.38 -7.28 -5.51
N LEU A 248 -17.51 -6.37 -6.47
CA LEU A 248 -16.39 -5.61 -7.01
C LEU A 248 -15.79 -4.74 -5.91
N ASP A 249 -14.48 -4.53 -5.93
CA ASP A 249 -13.85 -3.58 -5.02
C ASP A 249 -14.34 -2.14 -5.33
N PRO A 250 -14.30 -1.23 -4.34
CA PRO A 250 -14.80 0.14 -4.50
C PRO A 250 -14.22 0.92 -5.67
N TYR A 251 -12.93 0.73 -5.97
CA TYR A 251 -12.27 1.42 -7.06
C TYR A 251 -12.79 0.92 -8.42
N THR A 252 -12.88 -0.40 -8.58
CA THR A 252 -13.44 -1.03 -9.77
C THR A 252 -14.91 -0.68 -9.94
N TYR A 253 -15.70 -0.72 -8.87
CA TYR A 253 -17.12 -0.35 -8.93
C TYR A 253 -17.30 1.11 -9.36
N TYR A 254 -16.57 2.05 -8.73
CA TYR A 254 -16.64 3.46 -9.07
C TYR A 254 -16.32 3.70 -10.55
N ASN A 255 -15.18 3.16 -11.02
CA ASN A 255 -14.70 3.42 -12.37
C ASN A 255 -15.46 2.67 -13.47
N GLN A 256 -16.03 1.50 -13.19
CA GLN A 256 -16.70 0.67 -14.21
C GLN A 256 -18.22 0.74 -14.18
N ILE A 257 -18.82 0.94 -13.00
CA ILE A 257 -20.28 0.90 -12.81
C ILE A 257 -20.83 2.28 -12.48
N ALA A 258 -20.40 2.89 -11.36
CA ALA A 258 -21.04 4.11 -10.85
C ALA A 258 -21.06 5.24 -11.90
N ARG A 259 -19.95 5.49 -12.60
CA ARG A 259 -19.86 6.55 -13.61
C ARG A 259 -20.79 6.40 -14.81
N ARG A 260 -21.25 5.17 -15.07
CA ARG A 260 -22.16 4.83 -16.16
C ARG A 260 -23.61 4.68 -15.69
N SER A 261 -23.82 4.62 -14.37
CA SER A 261 -25.14 4.52 -13.77
C SER A 261 -25.81 5.89 -13.75
N PHE A 262 -27.04 5.97 -14.27
CA PHE A 262 -27.82 7.20 -14.30
C PHE A 262 -28.00 7.80 -12.90
N ASP A 263 -28.37 6.96 -11.92
CA ASP A 263 -28.58 7.38 -10.53
C ASP A 263 -27.32 7.99 -9.88
N ALA A 264 -26.14 7.50 -10.26
CA ALA A 264 -24.87 7.98 -9.76
C ALA A 264 -24.36 9.20 -10.53
N GLN A 265 -24.73 9.39 -11.80
CA GLN A 265 -24.35 10.56 -12.59
C GLN A 265 -24.90 11.86 -11.99
N ASP A 266 -26.15 11.86 -11.52
CA ASP A 266 -26.73 13.01 -10.81
C ASP A 266 -25.89 13.42 -9.60
N LEU A 267 -25.45 12.43 -8.81
CA LEU A 267 -24.58 12.65 -7.66
C LEU A 267 -23.18 13.12 -8.10
N LEU A 268 -22.60 12.54 -9.15
CA LEU A 268 -21.30 12.98 -9.69
C LEU A 268 -21.34 14.44 -10.13
N TRP A 269 -22.39 14.87 -10.84
CA TRP A 269 -22.57 16.26 -11.26
C TRP A 269 -22.76 17.20 -10.06
N ALA A 270 -23.55 16.80 -9.06
CA ALA A 270 -23.69 17.57 -7.82
C ALA A 270 -22.35 17.75 -7.09
N LEU A 271 -21.47 16.76 -7.18
CA LEU A 271 -20.11 16.78 -6.64
C LEU A 271 -19.07 17.35 -7.62
N ARG A 272 -19.48 17.90 -8.77
CA ARG A 272 -18.60 18.42 -9.84
C ARG A 272 -17.54 17.42 -10.33
N LEU A 273 -17.79 16.13 -10.21
CA LEU A 273 -16.88 15.07 -10.65
C LEU A 273 -17.12 14.80 -12.13
N ASP A 274 -16.06 14.69 -12.91
CA ASP A 274 -16.16 14.37 -14.33
C ASP A 274 -16.39 12.86 -14.52
N PRO A 275 -17.56 12.43 -15.06
CA PRO A 275 -17.83 11.03 -15.33
C PRO A 275 -16.97 10.44 -16.46
N ALA A 276 -16.20 11.24 -17.22
CA ALA A 276 -15.31 10.77 -18.28
C ALA A 276 -13.84 10.52 -17.84
N SER A 277 -13.27 11.33 -16.95
CA SER A 277 -11.88 11.18 -16.45
C SER A 277 -11.69 10.11 -15.35
N PRO A 278 -10.99 8.97 -15.56
CA PRO A 278 -10.78 7.95 -14.53
C PRO A 278 -10.06 8.54 -13.30
N GLU A 279 -10.54 8.22 -12.10
CA GLU A 279 -10.02 8.77 -10.84
C GLU A 279 -9.94 7.68 -9.76
N GLY A 280 -9.07 7.91 -8.76
CA GLY A 280 -9.08 7.12 -7.52
C GLY A 280 -10.34 7.37 -6.70
N THR A 281 -10.52 6.62 -5.61
CA THR A 281 -11.70 6.75 -4.71
C THR A 281 -11.59 7.91 -3.73
N ALA A 282 -10.39 8.45 -3.50
CA ALA A 282 -10.14 9.49 -2.50
C ALA A 282 -10.85 10.81 -2.81
N LYS A 283 -10.74 11.32 -4.04
CA LYS A 283 -11.38 12.57 -4.48
C LYS A 283 -12.92 12.51 -4.40
N PRO A 284 -13.62 11.51 -4.96
CA PRO A 284 -15.07 11.43 -4.84
C PRO A 284 -15.54 11.28 -3.39
N LEU A 285 -14.83 10.48 -2.57
CA LEU A 285 -15.16 10.33 -1.15
C LEU A 285 -15.01 11.65 -0.38
N ARG A 286 -13.90 12.36 -0.63
CA ARG A 286 -13.67 13.67 -0.04
C ARG A 286 -14.76 14.67 -0.42
N ARG A 287 -15.19 14.68 -1.69
CA ARG A 287 -16.26 15.58 -2.16
C ARG A 287 -17.60 15.30 -1.48
N LEU A 288 -17.97 14.02 -1.32
CA LEU A 288 -19.14 13.64 -0.53
C LEU A 288 -19.09 14.23 0.89
N VAL A 289 -17.93 14.13 1.54
CA VAL A 289 -17.74 14.61 2.92
C VAL A 289 -17.85 16.13 3.01
N ILE A 290 -17.14 16.88 2.14
CA ILE A 290 -17.12 18.35 2.21
C ILE A 290 -18.47 18.99 1.86
N THR A 291 -19.30 18.34 1.04
CA THR A 291 -20.68 18.77 0.76
C THR A 291 -21.69 18.26 1.78
N GLY A 292 -21.28 17.42 2.73
CA GLY A 292 -22.18 16.75 3.66
C GLY A 292 -23.14 15.74 3.01
N GLN A 293 -22.81 15.25 1.82
CA GLN A 293 -23.58 14.24 1.09
C GLN A 293 -23.08 12.81 1.33
N ASP A 294 -22.18 12.60 2.29
CA ASP A 294 -21.57 11.32 2.66
C ASP A 294 -22.53 10.40 3.46
N SER A 295 -23.76 10.23 2.98
CA SER A 295 -24.71 9.28 3.54
C SER A 295 -24.33 7.83 3.17
N PRO A 296 -24.76 6.83 3.96
CA PRO A 296 -24.55 5.43 3.63
C PRO A 296 -24.97 5.05 2.20
N GLU A 297 -26.10 5.60 1.74
CA GLU A 297 -26.69 5.36 0.43
C GLU A 297 -25.85 5.98 -0.69
N ASN A 298 -25.35 7.21 -0.51
CA ASN A 298 -24.51 7.88 -1.48
C ASN A 298 -23.12 7.24 -1.59
N ILE A 299 -22.55 6.78 -0.46
CA ILE A 299 -21.30 6.01 -0.45
C ILE A 299 -21.51 4.70 -1.24
N GLN A 300 -22.58 3.95 -0.97
CA GLN A 300 -22.89 2.73 -1.72
C GLN A 300 -23.17 2.99 -3.20
N ARG A 301 -23.80 4.12 -3.52
CA ARG A 301 -24.08 4.51 -4.90
C ARG A 301 -22.81 4.75 -5.72
N LEU A 302 -21.79 5.38 -5.13
CA LEU A 302 -20.52 5.64 -5.83
C LEU A 302 -19.55 4.45 -5.77
N PHE A 303 -19.53 3.71 -4.67
CA PHE A 303 -18.47 2.73 -4.37
C PHE A 303 -18.96 1.30 -4.28
N GLY A 304 -20.25 1.06 -4.50
CA GLY A 304 -20.84 -0.26 -4.60
C GLY A 304 -21.34 -0.84 -3.27
N PRO A 305 -22.04 -1.98 -3.35
CA PRO A 305 -22.56 -2.66 -2.17
C PRO A 305 -21.41 -3.15 -1.28
N GLY A 306 -21.51 -2.89 0.03
CA GLY A 306 -20.47 -3.24 1.00
C GLY A 306 -19.33 -2.22 1.12
N SER A 307 -19.34 -1.14 0.34
CA SER A 307 -18.33 -0.07 0.44
C SER A 307 -18.24 0.56 1.83
N LEU A 308 -19.35 0.60 2.59
CA LEU A 308 -19.35 1.15 3.94
C LEU A 308 -18.41 0.42 4.90
N SER A 309 -18.22 -0.89 4.73
CA SER A 309 -17.29 -1.64 5.57
C SER A 309 -15.87 -1.55 5.03
N THR A 310 -15.68 -1.62 3.71
CA THR A 310 -14.35 -1.61 3.10
C THR A 310 -13.68 -0.24 3.11
N MET A 311 -14.47 0.84 3.04
CA MET A 311 -13.99 2.23 3.03
C MET A 311 -14.21 2.96 4.35
N LYS A 312 -14.60 2.25 5.41
CA LYS A 312 -14.90 2.85 6.72
C LYS A 312 -13.77 3.75 7.22
N GLN A 313 -12.54 3.26 7.16
CA GLN A 313 -11.37 3.98 7.64
C GLN A 313 -11.08 5.23 6.80
N ASP A 314 -11.16 5.12 5.48
CA ASP A 314 -10.94 6.25 4.56
C ASP A 314 -12.02 7.33 4.75
N HIS A 315 -13.28 6.91 4.94
CA HIS A 315 -14.40 7.81 5.20
C HIS A 315 -14.23 8.54 6.52
N GLU A 316 -13.90 7.82 7.60
CA GLU A 316 -13.62 8.43 8.91
C GLU A 316 -12.44 9.42 8.82
N ASN A 317 -11.36 9.06 8.11
CA ASN A 317 -10.21 9.96 7.94
C ASN A 317 -10.58 11.23 7.16
N ALA A 318 -11.29 11.09 6.04
CA ALA A 318 -11.77 12.22 5.25
C ALA A 318 -12.72 13.13 6.06
N ARG A 319 -13.60 12.54 6.89
CA ARG A 319 -14.49 13.29 7.80
C ARG A 319 -13.71 14.09 8.83
N ILE A 320 -12.77 13.48 9.54
CA ILE A 320 -11.98 14.21 10.55
C ILE A 320 -11.16 15.32 9.90
N GLU A 321 -10.52 15.08 8.76
CA GLU A 321 -9.77 16.12 8.05
C GLU A 321 -10.67 17.29 7.62
N ALA A 322 -11.85 17.01 7.04
CA ALA A 322 -12.81 18.03 6.67
C ALA A 322 -13.39 18.79 7.87
N LEU A 323 -13.53 18.15 9.03
CA LEU A 323 -13.97 18.81 10.26
C LEU A 323 -12.89 19.67 10.92
N LEU A 324 -11.61 19.32 10.75
CA LEU A 324 -10.47 20.10 11.27
C LEU A 324 -10.28 21.44 10.56
N ASP A 325 -10.74 21.53 9.31
CA ASP A 325 -10.59 22.67 8.40
C ASP A 325 -9.14 23.19 8.32
N PRO A 326 -8.25 22.45 7.63
CA PRO A 326 -6.83 22.75 7.62
C PRO A 326 -6.54 24.15 7.06
N PRO A 327 -5.74 24.98 7.76
CA PRO A 327 -5.44 26.34 7.32
C PRO A 327 -4.53 26.34 6.09
N ARG A 328 -4.48 27.46 5.36
CA ARG A 328 -3.71 27.59 4.11
C ARG A 328 -2.27 27.08 4.22
N GLY A 329 -1.54 27.42 5.27
CA GLY A 329 -0.15 27.00 5.47
C GLY A 329 0.07 25.53 5.87
N SER A 330 -0.99 24.70 5.88
CA SER A 330 -0.88 23.27 6.20
C SER A 330 -0.64 22.40 4.95
N PRO A 331 0.09 21.27 5.08
CA PRO A 331 0.22 20.30 3.99
C PRO A 331 -1.13 19.77 3.49
N SER A 332 -2.06 19.45 4.39
CA SER A 332 -3.40 18.98 4.02
C SER A 332 -4.17 20.00 3.21
N HIS A 333 -4.07 21.31 3.53
CA HIS A 333 -4.71 22.34 2.71
C HIS A 333 -4.14 22.37 1.29
N LYS A 334 -2.81 22.23 1.12
CA LYS A 334 -2.19 22.19 -0.21
C LYS A 334 -2.70 21.01 -1.04
N VAL A 335 -2.78 19.82 -0.44
CA VAL A 335 -3.34 18.64 -1.10
C VAL A 335 -4.82 18.87 -1.45
N SER A 336 -5.57 19.39 -0.49
CA SER A 336 -7.00 19.69 -0.64
C SER A 336 -7.27 20.71 -1.75
N ALA A 337 -6.45 21.75 -1.88
CA ALA A 337 -6.60 22.80 -2.88
C ALA A 337 -6.44 22.28 -4.32
N VAL A 338 -5.76 21.14 -4.51
CA VAL A 338 -5.63 20.48 -5.82
C VAL A 338 -6.85 19.60 -6.12
N THR A 339 -7.46 19.00 -5.10
CA THR A 339 -8.57 18.05 -5.27
C THR A 339 -9.95 18.70 -5.19
N ASP A 340 -10.07 19.72 -4.34
CA ASP A 340 -11.31 20.40 -4.01
C ASP A 340 -11.58 21.46 -5.07
N ASP A 341 -12.81 21.47 -5.56
CA ASP A 341 -13.27 22.51 -6.45
C ASP A 341 -13.66 23.72 -5.59
N PRO A 342 -13.01 24.90 -5.75
CA PRO A 342 -13.29 26.07 -4.91
C PRO A 342 -14.72 26.62 -5.10
N SER A 343 -15.41 26.25 -6.19
CA SER A 343 -16.81 26.63 -6.43
C SER A 343 -17.81 25.77 -5.67
N LEU A 344 -17.35 24.69 -5.04
CA LEU A 344 -18.20 23.69 -4.40
C LEU A 344 -18.53 24.14 -2.99
N ALA A 345 -19.83 24.30 -2.70
CA ALA A 345 -20.29 24.79 -1.41
C ALA A 345 -19.91 23.79 -0.30
N ARG A 346 -19.12 24.25 0.67
CA ARG A 346 -18.73 23.45 1.83
C ARG A 346 -19.88 23.42 2.83
N SER A 347 -20.40 22.23 3.10
CA SER A 347 -21.50 21.97 4.03
C SER A 347 -21.23 20.69 4.81
N VAL A 348 -20.04 20.58 5.41
CA VAL A 348 -19.63 19.42 6.23
C VAL A 348 -20.66 19.21 7.34
N ARG A 349 -21.21 17.99 7.46
CA ARG A 349 -22.16 17.65 8.52
C ARG A 349 -21.50 17.80 9.91
N PRO A 350 -22.26 18.17 10.96
CA PRO A 350 -21.74 18.24 12.32
C PRO A 350 -21.03 16.95 12.76
N PRO A 351 -20.02 17.04 13.64
CA PRO A 351 -19.29 15.88 14.13
C PRO A 351 -20.21 14.98 14.98
N THR A 352 -20.07 13.67 14.84
CA THR A 352 -20.62 12.72 15.81
C THR A 352 -19.86 12.80 17.14
N LYS A 353 -20.37 12.18 18.20
CA LYS A 353 -19.67 12.16 19.51
C LYS A 353 -18.27 11.53 19.43
N ALA A 354 -18.12 10.45 18.65
CA ALA A 354 -16.83 9.79 18.44
C ALA A 354 -15.86 10.68 17.63
N GLU A 355 -16.38 11.37 16.61
CA GLU A 355 -15.59 12.33 15.83
C GLU A 355 -15.15 13.51 16.69
N GLN A 356 -16.03 14.04 17.54
CA GLN A 356 -15.71 15.13 18.46
C GLN A 356 -14.57 14.76 19.42
N GLN A 357 -14.57 13.54 19.95
CA GLN A 357 -13.46 13.05 20.78
C GLN A 357 -12.16 12.99 19.99
N LYS A 358 -12.17 12.41 18.78
CA LYS A 358 -10.99 12.33 17.92
C LYS A 358 -10.46 13.71 17.51
N LEU A 359 -11.36 14.66 17.22
CA LEU A 359 -11.01 16.06 16.94
C LEU A 359 -10.31 16.71 18.14
N GLN A 360 -10.83 16.49 19.35
CA GLN A 360 -10.23 17.01 20.58
C GLN A 360 -8.80 16.49 20.77
N GLU A 361 -8.57 15.18 20.60
CA GLU A 361 -7.23 14.58 20.68
C GLU A 361 -6.27 15.17 19.63
N VAL A 362 -6.74 15.34 18.38
CA VAL A 362 -5.92 15.96 17.33
C VAL A 362 -5.56 17.41 17.69
N ARG A 363 -6.50 18.19 18.24
CA ARG A 363 -6.26 19.59 18.66
C ARG A 363 -5.26 19.68 19.81
N GLU A 364 -5.31 18.75 20.76
CA GLU A 364 -4.32 18.64 21.85
C GLU A 364 -2.92 18.38 21.29
N ILE A 365 -2.78 17.42 20.35
CA ILE A 365 -1.50 17.16 19.70
C ILE A 365 -1.00 18.39 18.91
N GLN A 366 -1.89 19.08 18.17
CA GLN A 366 -1.53 20.32 17.48
C GLN A 366 -1.02 21.39 18.44
N GLN A 367 -1.60 21.51 19.64
CA GLN A 367 -1.15 22.45 20.66
C GLN A 367 0.25 22.09 21.18
N LEU A 368 0.52 20.81 21.44
CA LEU A 368 1.85 20.34 21.84
C LEU A 368 2.90 20.61 20.75
N ILE A 369 2.57 20.36 19.48
CA ILE A 369 3.47 20.69 18.35
C ILE A 369 3.76 22.19 18.31
N ARG A 370 2.73 23.04 18.44
CA ARG A 370 2.92 24.51 18.46
C ARG A 370 3.78 24.98 19.63
N GLN A 371 3.59 24.42 20.82
CA GLN A 371 4.40 24.77 21.99
C GLN A 371 5.87 24.36 21.83
N LYS A 372 6.11 23.19 21.25
CA LYS A 372 7.45 22.62 21.09
C LYS A 372 8.24 23.28 19.95
N VAL A 373 7.60 23.44 18.78
CA VAL A 373 8.27 23.83 17.53
C VAL A 373 8.10 25.32 17.24
N GLY A 374 6.99 25.92 17.69
CA GLY A 374 6.56 27.26 17.34
C GLY A 374 5.54 27.28 16.18
N ALA A 375 4.81 28.39 16.05
CA ALA A 375 3.79 28.54 15.00
C ALA A 375 4.42 28.67 13.60
N GLY A 376 3.82 28.00 12.61
CA GLY A 376 4.25 28.07 11.20
C GLY A 376 5.56 27.35 10.89
N LYS A 377 5.98 26.40 11.74
CA LYS A 377 7.18 25.59 11.56
C LYS A 377 6.83 24.10 11.52
N SER A 378 7.54 23.35 10.69
CA SER A 378 7.41 21.88 10.63
C SER A 378 8.19 21.20 11.76
N PRO A 379 7.60 20.21 12.45
CA PRO A 379 8.32 19.43 13.45
C PRO A 379 9.44 18.59 12.83
N SER A 380 10.60 18.52 13.50
CA SER A 380 11.64 17.54 13.16
C SER A 380 11.28 16.13 13.66
N SER A 381 12.03 15.11 13.23
CA SER A 381 11.88 13.75 13.78
C SER A 381 12.13 13.69 15.30
N GLY A 382 13.02 14.54 15.81
CA GLY A 382 13.29 14.65 17.25
C GLY A 382 12.10 15.27 18.01
N ASP A 383 11.48 16.30 17.44
CA ASP A 383 10.27 16.90 18.02
C ASP A 383 9.11 15.91 18.05
N MET A 384 8.91 15.18 16.94
CA MET A 384 7.91 14.12 16.83
C MET A 384 8.08 13.08 17.94
N MET A 385 9.30 12.54 18.11
CA MET A 385 9.55 11.52 19.14
C MET A 385 9.35 12.09 20.55
N SER A 386 9.81 13.32 20.81
CA SER A 386 9.61 14.00 22.09
C SER A 386 8.13 14.22 22.43
N ILE A 387 7.30 14.54 21.45
CA ILE A 387 5.85 14.78 21.65
C ILE A 387 5.13 13.44 21.85
N LEU A 388 5.41 12.46 20.99
CA LEU A 388 4.77 11.14 21.07
C LEU A 388 5.06 10.47 22.42
N THR A 389 6.33 10.43 22.83
CA THR A 389 6.71 9.79 24.10
C THR A 389 6.08 10.47 25.33
N SER A 390 5.63 11.73 25.26
CA SER A 390 4.89 12.37 26.35
C SER A 390 3.50 11.78 26.61
N PHE A 391 2.95 11.00 25.66
CA PHE A 391 1.69 10.26 25.84
C PHE A 391 1.88 8.93 26.58
N GLY A 392 3.10 8.63 27.05
CA GLY A 392 3.40 7.44 27.83
C GLY A 392 3.76 6.21 26.97
N PRO A 393 3.66 5.00 27.54
CA PRO A 393 4.15 3.78 26.90
C PRO A 393 3.37 3.40 25.62
N ASP A 394 2.12 3.87 25.47
CA ASP A 394 1.28 3.59 24.30
C ASP A 394 1.35 4.70 23.22
N TRP A 395 2.46 5.42 23.16
CA TRP A 395 2.63 6.51 22.19
C TRP A 395 2.51 6.04 20.74
N ALA A 396 2.84 4.78 20.45
CA ALA A 396 2.74 4.22 19.10
C ALA A 396 1.30 4.28 18.55
N ALA A 397 0.30 4.09 19.41
CA ALA A 397 -1.12 4.22 19.03
C ALA A 397 -1.51 5.66 18.69
N LYS A 398 -0.77 6.66 19.17
CA LYS A 398 -0.97 8.09 18.85
C LYS A 398 -0.32 8.52 17.55
N MET A 399 0.54 7.70 16.94
CA MET A 399 1.25 8.06 15.70
C MET A 399 0.32 8.48 14.56
N PRO A 400 -0.79 7.79 14.25
CA PRO A 400 -1.71 8.24 13.20
C PRO A 400 -2.36 9.60 13.50
N LEU A 401 -2.69 9.86 14.76
CA LEU A 401 -3.26 11.14 15.19
C LEU A 401 -2.23 12.26 15.13
N TYR A 402 -0.96 11.96 15.44
CA TYR A 402 0.14 12.91 15.29
C TYR A 402 0.35 13.31 13.83
N ILE A 403 0.40 12.34 12.91
CA ILE A 403 0.55 12.61 11.48
C ILE A 403 -0.59 13.50 11.00
N LEU A 404 -1.84 13.17 11.39
CA LEU A 404 -3.00 13.99 11.06
C LEU A 404 -2.91 15.40 11.66
N ALA A 405 -2.52 15.52 12.93
CA ALA A 405 -2.34 16.81 13.61
C ALA A 405 -1.32 17.69 12.91
N ALA A 406 -0.14 17.14 12.60
CA ALA A 406 0.92 17.82 11.88
C ALA A 406 0.42 18.27 10.48
N ASN A 407 -0.15 17.37 9.69
CA ASN A 407 -0.58 17.68 8.32
C ASN A 407 -1.72 18.71 8.26
N THR A 408 -2.53 18.83 9.32
CA THR A 408 -3.68 19.74 9.39
C THR A 408 -3.43 21.03 10.15
N MET A 409 -2.21 21.30 10.61
CA MET A 409 -1.83 22.58 11.22
C MET A 409 -0.98 23.43 10.29
N ASP A 410 -0.95 24.75 10.52
CA ASP A 410 -0.10 25.67 9.78
C ASP A 410 1.39 25.38 10.04
N GLN A 411 2.09 24.96 8.98
CA GLN A 411 3.53 24.70 8.96
C GLN A 411 4.29 25.69 8.08
N GLY A 412 3.64 26.78 7.63
CA GLY A 412 4.27 27.77 6.76
C GLY A 412 4.49 27.31 5.33
N VAL A 413 3.77 26.29 4.83
CA VAL A 413 3.96 25.73 3.47
C VAL A 413 3.80 26.75 2.33
N TYR A 414 3.10 27.86 2.59
CA TYR A 414 2.85 28.95 1.63
C TYR A 414 3.52 30.28 2.00
N ARG A 415 4.40 30.30 3.01
CA ARG A 415 5.22 31.47 3.35
C ARG A 415 6.59 31.30 2.69
#